data_AF-H2YI65-F1
#
_entry.id   AF-H2YI65-F1
#
_cell.length_a   1.000
_cell.length_b   1.000
_cell.length_c   1.000
_cell.angle_alpha   90.00
_cell.angle_beta   90.00
_cell.angle_gamma   90.00
#
_symmetry.space_group_name_H-M   'P 1'
#
loop_
_entity.id
_entity.type
_entity.pdbx_description
1 polymer ?
#
loop_
_entity_poly.entity_id
_entity_poly.type
_entity_poly.pdbx_seq_one_letter_code
_entity_poly.pdbx_strand_id
1 'polypeptide(L)'
;MLKDGQEKEHDNFQGEMKMPEQGSMKMTRELNIGDGHKAWVIDNAISREDFHPFVEILTQGDQDYTFVHQNYSKSLEASAWNFGLSPWLKHLDLEFFNSTNIWHRVSPLVENLLKKPVKLESGKIEYLRALDAIPPKGHSLCAPNRYILTFFLQEAWKLNSYGQLSFYTMGQNKNMSDEPRLEITESVHPHAFRATLWPACHVVLFRAPSVNFFQHLMQLHVVLTTDLESNEEITTPASGTRSSAKTKEEFGNFRFTNKDKDRTIDYDKCYKKSYYDKSKNRPIHIYDGLFTSDELRSWKSHIIACNAKLNPFDPEPSEGHDNIQWMAPLNVDNFQETDMWKRMFAFLKHVTNETEWFPYDVALNYVRSGDHSRIHPDSERHQEELTLLLYLTEDFTPNDFAETTWVVMKKDDGILSYTGPGGEVYETIAAVAPKFGRVALFRGKYLC
;
A
#
# COMPACT_ATOMS: atom_id res chain seq x y z
N MET A 1 12.68 -57.52 28.61
CA MET A 1 12.77 -57.86 27.17
C MET A 1 11.59 -57.23 26.44
N LEU A 2 11.74 -56.00 25.96
CA LEU A 2 10.95 -55.39 24.89
C LEU A 2 11.92 -54.44 24.19
N LYS A 3 12.06 -54.63 22.87
CA LYS A 3 13.13 -54.12 22.03
C LYS A 3 12.95 -52.63 21.71
N ASP A 4 14.10 -51.97 21.66
CA ASP A 4 14.37 -50.61 21.21
C ASP A 4 13.99 -50.34 19.74
N GLY A 5 13.72 -49.06 19.46
CA GLY A 5 14.31 -48.33 18.34
C GLY A 5 13.69 -48.52 16.96
N GLN A 6 12.72 -47.67 16.61
CA GLN A 6 12.57 -47.20 15.23
C GLN A 6 12.86 -45.70 15.22
N GLU A 7 14.12 -45.37 14.92
CA GLU A 7 14.52 -44.05 14.44
C GLU A 7 13.81 -43.81 13.11
N LYS A 8 13.00 -42.75 13.04
CA LYS A 8 12.51 -42.23 11.77
C LYS A 8 13.64 -41.42 11.15
N GLU A 9 14.23 -41.95 10.08
CA GLU A 9 15.08 -41.18 9.17
C GLU A 9 14.28 -39.97 8.67
N HIS A 10 14.67 -38.79 9.11
CA HIS A 10 14.32 -37.54 8.45
C HIS A 10 15.13 -37.50 7.16
N ASP A 11 14.51 -37.92 6.05
CA ASP A 11 15.02 -37.65 4.72
C ASP A 11 15.13 -36.13 4.52
N ASN A 12 16.36 -35.63 4.64
CA ASN A 12 16.73 -34.29 4.24
C ASN A 12 16.54 -34.17 2.72
N PHE A 13 15.35 -33.72 2.30
CA PHE A 13 15.08 -33.30 0.93
C PHE A 13 15.82 -31.99 0.63
N GLN A 14 17.16 -32.03 0.59
CA GLN A 14 18.02 -31.01 -0.01
C GLN A 14 18.15 -31.28 -1.52
N GLY A 15 17.02 -31.46 -2.20
CA GLY A 15 17.00 -31.37 -3.65
C GLY A 15 17.21 -29.91 -4.02
N GLU A 16 18.40 -29.54 -4.48
CA GLU A 16 18.58 -28.28 -5.20
C GLU A 16 17.52 -28.22 -6.31
N MET A 17 16.47 -27.43 -6.09
CA MET A 17 15.48 -27.14 -7.12
C MET A 17 16.22 -26.38 -8.21
N LYS A 18 16.73 -27.10 -9.22
CA LYS A 18 17.26 -26.48 -10.43
C LYS A 18 16.11 -25.71 -11.08
N MET A 19 16.10 -24.41 -10.85
CA MET A 19 15.19 -23.48 -11.50
C MET A 19 15.32 -23.68 -13.02
N PRO A 20 14.22 -23.89 -13.75
CA PRO A 20 14.27 -24.12 -15.19
C PRO A 20 15.00 -22.96 -15.88
N GLU A 21 15.81 -23.25 -16.90
CA GLU A 21 16.52 -22.22 -17.67
C GLU A 21 15.52 -21.22 -18.27
N GLN A 22 15.83 -19.93 -18.18
CA GLN A 22 14.99 -18.90 -18.78
C GLN A 22 15.14 -18.95 -20.30
N GLY A 23 14.02 -19.04 -21.02
CA GLY A 23 14.02 -18.96 -22.48
C GLY A 23 14.46 -17.58 -23.00
N SER A 24 14.73 -17.50 -24.30
CA SER A 24 14.99 -16.22 -24.95
C SER A 24 13.77 -15.29 -24.90
N MET A 25 14.03 -13.98 -24.98
CA MET A 25 12.98 -12.97 -25.12
C MET A 25 12.24 -13.20 -26.44
N LYS A 26 10.90 -13.22 -26.38
CA LYS A 26 10.07 -13.35 -27.57
C LYS A 26 8.69 -12.75 -27.35
N MET A 27 8.11 -12.25 -28.44
CA MET A 27 6.66 -12.03 -28.50
C MET A 27 5.97 -13.40 -28.54
N THR A 28 5.19 -13.71 -27.51
CA THR A 28 4.52 -15.02 -27.37
C THR A 28 3.08 -15.00 -27.83
N ARG A 29 2.42 -13.84 -27.74
CA ARG A 29 1.03 -13.67 -28.17
C ARG A 29 0.86 -12.29 -28.81
N GLU A 30 0.15 -12.27 -29.92
CA GLU A 30 -0.52 -11.08 -30.44
C GLU A 30 -2.02 -11.20 -30.12
N LEU A 31 -2.58 -10.17 -29.52
CA LEU A 31 -3.95 -10.13 -29.02
C LEU A 31 -4.76 -9.17 -29.88
N ASN A 32 -5.97 -9.58 -30.28
CA ASN A 32 -6.94 -8.69 -30.88
C ASN A 32 -7.78 -8.08 -29.76
N ILE A 33 -7.46 -6.84 -29.37
CA ILE A 33 -8.07 -6.21 -28.19
C ILE A 33 -9.36 -5.45 -28.51
N GLY A 34 -9.81 -5.47 -29.77
CA GLY A 34 -11.01 -4.76 -30.23
C GLY A 34 -10.66 -3.44 -30.93
N ASP A 35 -11.66 -2.86 -31.62
CA ASP A 35 -11.54 -1.59 -32.35
C ASP A 35 -10.40 -1.54 -33.39
N GLY A 36 -10.03 -2.70 -33.93
CA GLY A 36 -8.89 -2.84 -34.86
C GLY A 36 -7.52 -2.69 -34.20
N HIS A 37 -7.47 -2.55 -32.87
CA HIS A 37 -6.23 -2.45 -32.11
C HIS A 37 -5.67 -3.83 -31.75
N LYS A 38 -4.36 -3.86 -31.54
CA LYS A 38 -3.61 -5.05 -31.11
C LYS A 38 -2.85 -4.76 -29.82
N ALA A 39 -2.66 -5.80 -29.02
CA ALA A 39 -1.67 -5.81 -27.94
C ALA A 39 -0.69 -6.97 -28.14
N TRP A 40 0.50 -6.85 -27.57
CA TRP A 40 1.55 -7.86 -27.68
C TRP A 40 2.03 -8.26 -26.30
N VAL A 41 2.11 -9.57 -26.07
CA VAL A 41 2.70 -10.16 -24.85
C VAL A 41 4.13 -10.56 -25.16
N ILE A 42 5.06 -10.06 -24.36
CA ILE A 42 6.49 -10.29 -24.50
C ILE A 42 6.95 -11.05 -23.25
N ASP A 43 7.29 -12.32 -23.41
CA ASP A 43 7.84 -13.12 -22.32
C ASP A 43 9.37 -13.04 -22.31
N ASN A 44 9.94 -13.14 -21.11
CA ASN A 44 11.38 -12.98 -20.86
C ASN A 44 11.91 -11.61 -21.34
N ALA A 45 11.08 -10.57 -21.23
CA ALA A 45 11.43 -9.17 -21.51
C ALA A 45 12.56 -8.68 -20.60
N ILE A 46 12.62 -9.18 -19.36
CA ILE A 46 13.71 -8.95 -18.41
C ILE A 46 14.52 -10.25 -18.30
N SER A 47 15.85 -10.17 -18.34
CA SER A 47 16.67 -11.36 -18.07
C SER A 47 16.60 -11.72 -16.60
N ARG A 48 16.80 -13.01 -16.26
CA ARG A 48 16.84 -13.45 -14.87
C ARG A 48 17.95 -12.73 -14.09
N GLU A 49 19.09 -12.52 -14.72
CA GLU A 49 20.24 -11.84 -14.14
C GLU A 49 19.95 -10.36 -13.84
N ASP A 50 19.17 -9.69 -14.69
CA ASP A 50 18.82 -8.28 -14.51
C ASP A 50 17.60 -8.08 -13.57
N PHE A 51 16.75 -9.09 -13.38
CA PHE A 51 15.44 -8.91 -12.73
C PHE A 51 15.55 -8.50 -11.26
N HIS A 52 16.27 -9.26 -10.42
CA HIS A 52 16.38 -8.94 -9.00
C HIS A 52 17.10 -7.61 -8.77
N PRO A 53 18.26 -7.33 -9.38
CA PRO A 53 18.91 -6.02 -9.24
C PRO A 53 18.00 -4.87 -9.71
N PHE A 54 17.25 -5.07 -10.79
CA PHE A 54 16.35 -4.03 -11.29
C PHE A 54 15.18 -3.78 -10.34
N VAL A 55 14.50 -4.83 -9.86
CA VAL A 55 13.44 -4.69 -8.86
C VAL A 55 13.98 -4.01 -7.61
N GLU A 56 15.16 -4.42 -7.14
CA GLU A 56 15.81 -3.83 -5.98
C GLU A 56 16.04 -2.32 -6.18
N ILE A 57 16.59 -1.89 -7.31
CA ILE A 57 16.80 -0.46 -7.63
C ILE A 57 15.47 0.30 -7.71
N LEU A 58 14.43 -0.30 -8.31
CA LEU A 58 13.12 0.34 -8.39
C LEU A 58 12.47 0.50 -7.01
N THR A 59 12.72 -0.43 -6.09
CA THR A 59 12.30 -0.35 -4.70
C THR A 59 13.22 0.54 -3.85
N GLN A 60 14.50 0.67 -4.19
CA GLN A 60 15.44 1.54 -3.46
C GLN A 60 14.92 2.98 -3.42
N GLY A 61 15.01 3.60 -2.25
CA GLY A 61 14.41 4.91 -2.00
C GLY A 61 12.91 4.82 -1.68
N ASP A 62 12.52 3.95 -0.74
CA ASP A 62 11.12 3.73 -0.33
C ASP A 62 10.38 5.02 0.11
N GLN A 63 11.09 6.12 0.37
CA GLN A 63 10.49 7.44 0.63
C GLN A 63 9.98 8.16 -0.63
N ASP A 64 10.17 7.60 -1.82
CA ASP A 64 9.76 8.21 -3.09
C ASP A 64 8.35 7.81 -3.52
N TYR A 65 7.75 6.81 -2.86
CA TYR A 65 6.37 6.42 -3.13
C TYR A 65 5.42 7.47 -2.57
N THR A 66 4.70 8.13 -3.47
CA THR A 66 3.62 9.03 -3.08
C THR A 66 2.38 8.19 -2.85
N PHE A 67 1.78 8.33 -1.68
CA PHE A 67 0.41 7.91 -1.49
C PHE A 67 -0.52 8.88 -2.22
N VAL A 68 -1.22 8.40 -3.24
CA VAL A 68 -2.04 9.25 -4.12
C VAL A 68 -3.46 9.42 -3.58
N HIS A 69 -3.96 8.54 -2.70
CA HIS A 69 -5.27 8.72 -2.04
C HIS A 69 -5.17 9.63 -0.82
N GLN A 70 -4.61 10.83 -0.99
CA GLN A 70 -4.43 11.79 0.10
C GLN A 70 -5.76 12.32 0.68
N ASN A 71 -6.89 12.03 0.04
CA ASN A 71 -8.20 12.51 0.46
C ASN A 71 -9.21 11.35 0.62
N TYR A 72 -9.26 10.78 1.82
CA TYR A 72 -10.31 9.84 2.26
C TYR A 72 -11.59 10.53 2.75
N SER A 73 -11.77 11.83 2.49
CA SER A 73 -13.03 12.49 2.86
C SER A 73 -14.13 12.08 1.88
N LYS A 74 -15.22 11.51 2.41
CA LYS A 74 -16.43 11.20 1.62
C LYS A 74 -17.19 12.49 1.23
N SER A 75 -16.85 13.64 1.82
CA SER A 75 -17.73 14.82 1.86
C SER A 75 -17.24 16.05 1.08
N LEU A 76 -15.99 16.11 0.62
CA LEU A 76 -15.46 17.27 -0.13
C LEU A 76 -15.13 16.89 -1.57
N GLU A 77 -16.16 16.98 -2.42
CA GLU A 77 -16.16 16.74 -3.86
C GLU A 77 -15.79 15.31 -4.30
N ALA A 78 -16.74 14.59 -4.90
CA ALA A 78 -16.50 13.27 -5.50
C ALA A 78 -15.37 13.25 -6.55
N SER A 79 -14.98 14.42 -7.08
CA SER A 79 -13.83 14.64 -7.97
C SER A 79 -12.46 14.66 -7.27
N ALA A 80 -12.41 14.84 -5.95
CA ALA A 80 -11.17 14.81 -5.16
C ALA A 80 -10.83 13.40 -4.64
N TRP A 81 -11.79 12.46 -4.73
CA TRP A 81 -11.51 11.05 -4.49
C TRP A 81 -10.76 10.51 -5.71
N ASN A 82 -9.50 10.10 -5.52
CA ASN A 82 -8.68 9.50 -6.58
C ASN A 82 -9.13 8.07 -6.93
N PHE A 83 -10.45 7.87 -7.00
CA PHE A 83 -11.10 6.64 -7.41
C PHE A 83 -10.54 6.20 -8.75
N GLY A 84 -9.93 5.03 -8.73
CA GLY A 84 -9.39 4.40 -9.93
C GLY A 84 -7.93 4.65 -10.26
N LEU A 85 -7.14 5.31 -9.41
CA LEU A 85 -5.68 5.29 -9.51
C LEU A 85 -5.07 4.27 -8.55
N SER A 86 -3.95 3.65 -8.95
CA SER A 86 -3.14 2.86 -8.02
C SER A 86 -2.79 3.74 -6.82
N PRO A 87 -2.95 3.25 -5.58
CA PRO A 87 -2.78 4.12 -4.44
C PRO A 87 -1.34 4.57 -4.16
N TRP A 88 -0.37 3.84 -4.68
CA TRP A 88 1.05 4.09 -4.48
C TRP A 88 1.73 4.22 -5.82
N LEU A 89 2.24 5.42 -6.08
CA LEU A 89 2.94 5.75 -7.33
C LEU A 89 4.35 6.22 -7.02
N LYS A 90 5.31 5.75 -7.81
CA LYS A 90 6.65 6.32 -7.88
C LYS A 90 6.95 6.68 -9.33
N HIS A 91 7.49 7.88 -9.54
CA HIS A 91 7.95 8.29 -10.86
C HIS A 91 9.24 7.54 -11.21
N LEU A 92 9.34 7.03 -12.44
CA LEU A 92 10.55 6.40 -12.95
C LEU A 92 11.41 7.47 -13.62
N ASP A 93 12.68 7.56 -13.22
CA ASP A 93 13.68 8.31 -13.97
C ASP A 93 13.92 7.62 -15.32
N LEU A 94 13.58 8.34 -16.40
CA LEU A 94 13.72 7.84 -17.76
C LEU A 94 15.16 7.79 -18.24
N GLU A 95 16.05 8.66 -17.75
CA GLU A 95 17.47 8.59 -18.09
C GLU A 95 18.08 7.31 -17.53
N PHE A 96 17.75 7.01 -16.26
CA PHE A 96 18.08 5.74 -15.64
C PHE A 96 17.53 4.57 -16.47
N PHE A 97 16.22 4.53 -16.73
CA PHE A 97 15.61 3.40 -17.44
C PHE A 97 16.20 3.22 -18.85
N ASN A 98 16.45 4.32 -19.57
CA ASN A 98 17.05 4.30 -20.89
C ASN A 98 18.48 3.74 -20.89
N SER A 99 19.20 3.86 -19.77
CA SER A 99 20.56 3.31 -19.62
C SER A 99 20.61 1.82 -19.25
N THR A 100 19.45 1.21 -18.94
CA THR A 100 19.39 -0.20 -18.51
C THR A 100 19.48 -1.19 -19.66
N ASN A 101 20.07 -2.35 -19.40
CA ASN A 101 20.06 -3.50 -20.32
C ASN A 101 18.63 -3.93 -20.69
N ILE A 102 17.67 -3.73 -19.79
CA ILE A 102 16.26 -4.07 -20.00
C ILE A 102 15.69 -3.27 -21.16
N TRP A 103 15.86 -1.94 -21.16
CA TRP A 103 15.37 -1.11 -22.24
C TRP A 103 16.09 -1.41 -23.55
N HIS A 104 17.43 -1.48 -23.54
CA HIS A 104 18.22 -1.81 -24.73
C HIS A 104 17.86 -3.15 -25.36
N ARG A 105 17.40 -4.11 -24.54
CA ARG A 105 16.93 -5.42 -25.02
C ARG A 105 15.53 -5.35 -25.61
N VAL A 106 14.60 -4.65 -24.96
CA VAL A 106 13.18 -4.65 -25.35
C VAL A 106 12.88 -3.67 -26.49
N SER A 107 13.58 -2.54 -26.56
CA SER A 107 13.28 -1.48 -27.52
C SER A 107 13.36 -1.94 -28.99
N PRO A 108 14.35 -2.74 -29.46
CA PRO A 108 14.38 -3.15 -30.87
C PRO A 108 13.21 -4.06 -31.23
N LEU A 109 12.75 -4.90 -30.30
CA LEU A 109 11.55 -5.72 -30.50
C LEU A 109 10.30 -4.85 -30.59
N VAL A 110 10.15 -3.86 -29.70
CA VAL A 110 9.03 -2.91 -29.72
C VAL A 110 8.99 -2.14 -31.03
N GLU A 111 10.12 -1.60 -31.49
CA GLU A 111 10.22 -0.86 -32.75
C GLU A 111 9.86 -1.74 -33.95
N ASN A 112 10.29 -3.01 -33.95
CA ASN A 112 9.93 -3.97 -34.98
C ASN A 112 8.43 -4.29 -34.98
N LEU A 113 7.80 -4.46 -33.80
CA LEU A 113 6.36 -4.70 -33.68
C LEU A 113 5.55 -3.49 -34.18
N LEU A 114 5.99 -2.28 -33.85
CA LEU A 114 5.32 -1.03 -34.25
C LEU A 114 5.70 -0.55 -35.66
N LYS A 115 6.74 -1.14 -36.26
CA LYS A 115 7.35 -0.74 -37.53
C LYS A 115 7.79 0.73 -37.55
N LYS A 116 8.15 1.27 -36.39
CA LYS A 116 8.52 2.67 -36.18
C LYS A 116 9.50 2.78 -35.02
N PRO A 117 10.44 3.74 -35.05
CA PRO A 117 11.25 4.07 -33.89
C PRO A 117 10.37 4.60 -32.74
N VAL A 118 10.84 4.44 -31.51
CA VAL A 118 10.13 4.91 -30.31
C VAL A 118 11.00 5.76 -29.40
N LYS A 119 10.37 6.72 -28.71
CA LYS A 119 10.97 7.55 -27.66
C LYS A 119 10.23 7.33 -26.34
N LEU A 120 10.97 7.30 -25.23
CA LEU A 120 10.41 7.29 -23.88
C LEU A 120 9.82 8.68 -23.55
N GLU A 121 8.57 8.74 -23.08
CA GLU A 121 7.94 10.01 -22.67
C GLU A 121 7.68 10.09 -21.17
N SER A 122 7.28 8.99 -20.53
CA SER A 122 7.07 8.96 -19.08
C SER A 122 7.21 7.54 -18.54
N GLY A 123 7.56 7.40 -17.26
CA GLY A 123 7.55 6.12 -16.56
C GLY A 123 6.98 6.26 -15.15
N LYS A 124 6.28 5.23 -14.69
CA LYS A 124 5.76 5.13 -13.33
C LYS A 124 5.73 3.69 -12.83
N ILE A 125 5.89 3.53 -11.53
CA ILE A 125 5.77 2.27 -10.81
C ILE A 125 4.48 2.33 -9.99
N GLU A 126 3.67 1.28 -10.06
CA GLU A 126 2.40 1.14 -9.36
C GLU A 126 2.38 -0.12 -8.49
N TYR A 127 1.71 -0.02 -7.34
CA TYR A 127 1.37 -1.18 -6.51
C TYR A 127 -0.15 -1.35 -6.44
N LEU A 128 -0.61 -2.56 -6.75
CA LEU A 128 -2.00 -2.97 -6.59
C LEU A 128 -2.11 -4.05 -5.53
N ARG A 129 -3.04 -3.94 -4.58
CA ARG A 129 -3.35 -5.02 -3.63
C ARG A 129 -4.79 -5.46 -3.76
N ALA A 130 -5.11 -6.53 -3.04
CA ALA A 130 -6.48 -6.98 -2.90
C ALA A 130 -7.40 -5.82 -2.53
N LEU A 131 -8.62 -5.82 -3.08
CA LEU A 131 -9.66 -4.83 -2.81
C LEU A 131 -9.37 -3.40 -3.30
N ASP A 132 -8.23 -3.13 -3.96
CA ASP A 132 -8.01 -1.83 -4.61
C ASP A 132 -9.04 -1.65 -5.74
N ALA A 133 -9.91 -0.64 -5.60
CA ALA A 133 -11.00 -0.37 -6.52
C ALA A 133 -10.51 0.42 -7.74
N ILE A 134 -10.17 -0.29 -8.81
CA ILE A 134 -9.77 0.30 -10.10
C ILE A 134 -10.86 0.05 -11.14
N PRO A 135 -11.45 1.08 -11.77
CA PRO A 135 -12.36 0.92 -12.88
C PRO A 135 -11.58 0.74 -14.20
N PRO A 136 -12.18 0.09 -15.20
CA PRO A 136 -11.64 0.11 -16.57
C PRO A 136 -11.49 1.55 -17.06
N LYS A 137 -10.32 1.89 -17.61
CA LYS A 137 -10.05 3.23 -18.14
C LYS A 137 -8.95 3.23 -19.20
N GLY A 138 -8.94 4.25 -20.05
CA GLY A 138 -7.79 4.55 -20.90
C GLY A 138 -6.64 5.16 -20.09
N HIS A 139 -5.44 5.20 -20.67
CA HIS A 139 -4.32 5.87 -20.03
C HIS A 139 -4.54 7.40 -20.04
N SER A 140 -4.11 8.10 -18.98
CA SER A 140 -4.22 9.57 -18.88
C SER A 140 -3.43 10.31 -19.97
N LEU A 141 -2.51 9.62 -20.64
CA LEU A 141 -1.67 10.10 -21.73
C LEU A 141 -2.08 9.48 -23.06
N CYS A 142 -3.36 9.17 -23.25
CA CYS A 142 -3.87 8.64 -24.51
C CYS A 142 -3.56 9.62 -25.67
N ALA A 143 -2.85 9.12 -26.69
CA ALA A 143 -2.76 9.73 -28.01
C ALA A 143 -2.55 8.64 -29.08
N PRO A 144 -2.87 8.90 -30.37
CA PRO A 144 -2.80 7.89 -31.43
C PRO A 144 -1.40 7.31 -31.70
N ASN A 145 -0.36 8.08 -31.38
CA ASN A 145 1.06 7.76 -31.53
C ASN A 145 1.69 7.21 -30.24
N ARG A 146 0.91 7.09 -29.15
CA ARG A 146 1.38 6.68 -27.83
C ARG A 146 1.02 5.23 -27.50
N TYR A 147 1.97 4.56 -26.87
CA TYR A 147 1.88 3.17 -26.45
C TYR A 147 2.31 3.02 -24.99
N ILE A 148 1.75 2.03 -24.31
CA ILE A 148 2.12 1.67 -22.95
C ILE A 148 2.82 0.33 -23.00
N LEU A 149 4.04 0.29 -22.47
CA LEU A 149 4.79 -0.92 -22.18
C LEU A 149 4.75 -1.15 -20.68
N THR A 150 4.11 -2.24 -20.24
CA THR A 150 4.02 -2.58 -18.81
C THR A 150 4.78 -3.84 -18.50
N PHE A 151 5.66 -3.78 -17.50
CA PHE A 151 6.36 -4.92 -16.93
C PHE A 151 5.67 -5.38 -15.64
N PHE A 152 5.51 -6.69 -15.49
CA PHE A 152 5.07 -7.29 -14.23
C PHE A 152 6.30 -7.70 -13.41
N LEU A 153 6.46 -7.08 -12.24
CA LEU A 153 7.69 -7.15 -11.44
C LEU A 153 7.54 -8.09 -10.22
N GLN A 154 6.72 -9.13 -10.34
CA GLN A 154 6.60 -10.16 -9.32
C GLN A 154 7.28 -11.46 -9.78
N GLU A 155 8.19 -11.99 -8.97
CA GLU A 155 8.91 -13.24 -9.27
C GLU A 155 7.98 -14.46 -9.32
N ALA A 156 7.10 -14.59 -8.33
CA ALA A 156 6.15 -15.70 -8.23
C ALA A 156 4.72 -15.19 -8.33
N TRP A 157 3.98 -15.64 -9.35
CA TRP A 157 2.56 -15.37 -9.50
C TRP A 157 1.79 -16.65 -9.80
N LYS A 158 0.84 -17.00 -8.93
CA LYS A 158 -0.02 -18.18 -9.14
C LYS A 158 -1.24 -17.79 -9.96
N LEU A 159 -1.80 -18.74 -10.71
CA LEU A 159 -2.99 -18.48 -11.53
C LEU A 159 -4.17 -17.96 -10.68
N ASN A 160 -4.34 -18.50 -9.47
CA ASN A 160 -5.37 -18.10 -8.52
C ASN A 160 -5.00 -16.86 -7.68
N SER A 161 -3.85 -16.23 -7.92
CA SER A 161 -3.53 -14.90 -7.37
C SER A 161 -4.28 -13.77 -8.10
N TYR A 162 -4.99 -14.06 -9.20
CA TYR A 162 -5.70 -13.08 -10.04
C TYR A 162 -4.75 -11.99 -10.57
N GLY A 163 -5.09 -10.70 -10.55
CA GLY A 163 -4.16 -9.65 -10.98
C GLY A 163 -4.00 -9.43 -12.49
N GLN A 164 -4.84 -10.06 -13.32
CA GLN A 164 -4.73 -9.95 -14.78
C GLN A 164 -4.97 -8.53 -15.30
N LEU A 165 -4.25 -8.19 -16.38
CA LEU A 165 -4.58 -7.07 -17.25
C LEU A 165 -5.70 -7.52 -18.21
N SER A 166 -6.85 -6.86 -18.15
CA SER A 166 -7.98 -7.09 -19.05
C SER A 166 -8.15 -5.91 -20.01
N PHE A 167 -8.34 -6.21 -21.29
CA PHE A 167 -8.64 -5.23 -22.34
C PHE A 167 -10.15 -5.18 -22.57
N TYR A 168 -10.69 -3.98 -22.81
CA TYR A 168 -12.12 -3.77 -22.99
C TYR A 168 -12.44 -3.04 -24.29
N THR A 169 -13.53 -3.46 -24.92
CA THR A 169 -14.18 -2.72 -26.00
C THR A 169 -15.65 -2.50 -25.67
N MET A 170 -16.30 -1.54 -26.35
CA MET A 170 -17.75 -1.37 -26.27
C MET A 170 -18.42 -2.44 -27.13
N GLY A 171 -18.94 -3.48 -26.48
CA GLY A 171 -19.71 -4.55 -27.11
C GLY A 171 -21.22 -4.33 -26.97
N GLN A 172 -21.99 -4.96 -27.86
CA GLN A 172 -23.42 -5.15 -27.71
C GLN A 172 -23.72 -6.65 -27.60
N ASN A 173 -23.92 -7.14 -26.39
CA ASN A 173 -24.43 -8.49 -26.19
C ASN A 173 -25.96 -8.50 -26.24
N LYS A 174 -26.50 -8.74 -27.44
CA LYS A 174 -27.94 -8.84 -27.71
C LYS A 174 -28.69 -9.88 -26.86
N ASN A 175 -27.99 -10.81 -26.21
CA ASN A 175 -28.61 -11.80 -25.32
C ASN A 175 -28.76 -11.31 -23.86
N MET A 176 -28.13 -10.19 -23.50
CA MET A 176 -28.23 -9.59 -22.15
C MET A 176 -28.87 -8.21 -22.15
N SER A 177 -28.55 -7.36 -23.13
CA SER A 177 -29.07 -5.98 -23.22
C SER A 177 -28.83 -5.41 -24.62
N ASP A 178 -29.74 -4.56 -25.07
CA ASP A 178 -29.55 -3.75 -26.28
C ASP A 178 -28.62 -2.54 -26.06
N GLU A 179 -28.28 -2.24 -24.79
CA GLU A 179 -27.36 -1.15 -24.46
C GLU A 179 -25.91 -1.60 -24.64
N PRO A 180 -25.06 -0.76 -25.26
CA PRO A 180 -23.65 -1.06 -25.39
C PRO A 180 -22.97 -1.05 -24.01
N ARG A 181 -22.16 -2.07 -23.72
CA ARG A 181 -21.44 -2.23 -22.45
C ARG A 181 -19.98 -2.56 -22.70
N LEU A 182 -19.14 -2.26 -21.72
CA LEU A 182 -17.74 -2.67 -21.75
C LEU A 182 -17.66 -4.19 -21.60
N GLU A 183 -17.05 -4.84 -22.59
CA GLU A 183 -16.84 -6.27 -22.64
C GLU A 183 -15.35 -6.58 -22.70
N ILE A 184 -14.94 -7.63 -21.99
CA ILE A 184 -13.55 -8.07 -21.99
C ILE A 184 -13.29 -8.79 -23.31
N THR A 185 -12.34 -8.29 -24.08
CA THR A 185 -11.90 -8.93 -25.32
C THR A 185 -10.82 -9.95 -25.04
N GLU A 186 -9.81 -9.53 -24.26
CA GLU A 186 -8.61 -10.32 -23.99
C GLU A 186 -8.12 -10.09 -22.56
N SER A 187 -7.30 -11.01 -22.06
CA SER A 187 -6.65 -10.86 -20.76
C SER A 187 -5.24 -11.47 -20.75
N VAL A 188 -4.37 -10.83 -19.98
CA VAL A 188 -2.98 -11.22 -19.78
C VAL A 188 -2.72 -11.42 -18.30
N HIS A 189 -2.32 -12.62 -17.93
CA HIS A 189 -1.90 -12.91 -16.57
C HIS A 189 -0.52 -12.32 -16.29
N PRO A 190 -0.31 -11.69 -15.12
CA PRO A 190 1.01 -11.28 -14.70
C PRO A 190 1.90 -12.51 -14.51
N HIS A 191 3.17 -12.36 -14.86
CA HIS A 191 4.20 -13.39 -14.72
C HIS A 191 5.55 -12.68 -14.62
N ALA A 192 6.52 -13.27 -13.91
CA ALA A 192 7.86 -12.72 -13.87
C ALA A 192 8.42 -12.53 -15.28
N PHE A 193 9.23 -11.49 -15.46
CA PHE A 193 9.89 -11.19 -16.74
C PHE A 193 8.94 -10.91 -17.92
N ARG A 194 7.63 -10.80 -17.69
CA ARG A 194 6.65 -10.52 -18.74
C ARG A 194 6.45 -9.01 -18.89
N ALA A 195 6.42 -8.57 -20.14
CA ALA A 195 5.92 -7.28 -20.51
C ALA A 195 4.70 -7.38 -21.43
N THR A 196 3.88 -6.34 -21.48
CA THR A 196 2.78 -6.21 -22.44
C THR A 196 2.84 -4.83 -23.08
N LEU A 197 2.63 -4.76 -24.40
CA LEU A 197 2.64 -3.53 -25.18
C LEU A 197 1.25 -3.30 -25.80
N TRP A 198 0.69 -2.10 -25.67
CA TRP A 198 -0.62 -1.75 -26.25
C TRP A 198 -0.77 -0.24 -26.52
N PRO A 199 -1.71 0.19 -27.37
CA PRO A 199 -2.01 1.61 -27.59
C PRO A 199 -2.54 2.29 -26.33
N ALA A 200 -2.02 3.49 -25.99
CA ALA A 200 -2.35 4.18 -24.74
C ALA A 200 -3.84 4.57 -24.60
N CYS A 201 -4.53 4.73 -25.73
CA CYS A 201 -5.96 5.06 -25.75
C CYS A 201 -6.89 3.87 -25.50
N HIS A 202 -6.38 2.64 -25.48
CA HIS A 202 -7.23 1.48 -25.29
C HIS A 202 -7.68 1.36 -23.82
N VAL A 203 -8.94 0.98 -23.60
CA VAL A 203 -9.50 0.84 -22.26
C VAL A 203 -9.00 -0.46 -21.65
N VAL A 204 -8.35 -0.35 -20.49
CA VAL A 204 -7.82 -1.50 -19.76
C VAL A 204 -8.23 -1.49 -18.31
N LEU A 205 -8.18 -2.66 -17.67
CA LEU A 205 -8.26 -2.82 -16.23
C LEU A 205 -7.12 -3.72 -15.76
N PHE A 206 -6.27 -3.20 -14.88
CA PHE A 206 -5.46 -4.05 -14.03
C PHE A 206 -6.29 -4.48 -12.85
N ARG A 207 -6.64 -5.77 -12.81
CA ARG A 207 -7.44 -6.29 -11.70
C ARG A 207 -6.59 -6.32 -10.44
N ALA A 208 -7.22 -6.05 -9.30
CA ALA A 208 -6.63 -6.32 -8.02
C ALA A 208 -6.24 -7.82 -7.89
N PRO A 209 -5.16 -8.13 -7.15
CA PRO A 209 -4.87 -9.48 -6.71
C PRO A 209 -6.01 -10.09 -5.89
N SER A 210 -5.96 -11.41 -5.72
CA SER A 210 -6.90 -12.15 -4.88
C SER A 210 -6.84 -11.70 -3.42
N VAL A 211 -7.94 -11.85 -2.68
CA VAL A 211 -7.99 -11.57 -1.23
C VAL A 211 -7.01 -12.43 -0.42
N ASN A 212 -6.57 -13.57 -0.96
CA ASN A 212 -5.59 -14.46 -0.31
C ASN A 212 -4.15 -14.14 -0.73
N PHE A 213 -3.93 -13.11 -1.54
CA PHE A 213 -2.60 -12.66 -1.94
C PHE A 213 -2.17 -11.49 -1.05
N PHE A 214 -1.36 -11.80 -0.04
CA PHE A 214 -0.96 -10.87 1.02
C PHE A 214 0.05 -9.79 0.58
N GLN A 215 0.68 -10.00 -0.58
CA GLN A 215 1.61 -9.05 -1.19
C GLN A 215 0.88 -8.13 -2.18
N HIS A 216 1.64 -7.26 -2.84
CA HIS A 216 1.16 -6.38 -3.89
C HIS A 216 1.56 -6.93 -5.27
N LEU A 217 0.81 -6.55 -6.31
CA LEU A 217 1.25 -6.64 -7.70
C LEU A 217 2.02 -5.36 -8.03
N MET A 218 3.34 -5.50 -8.22
CA MET A 218 4.21 -4.41 -8.66
C MET A 218 4.22 -4.33 -10.19
N GLN A 219 3.99 -3.14 -10.73
CA GLN A 219 3.92 -2.89 -12.17
C GLN A 219 4.76 -1.68 -12.53
N LEU A 220 5.56 -1.80 -13.59
CA LEU A 220 6.24 -0.65 -14.18
C LEU A 220 5.57 -0.33 -15.52
N HIS A 221 4.97 0.86 -15.62
CA HIS A 221 4.39 1.37 -16.86
C HIS A 221 5.34 2.39 -17.48
N VAL A 222 5.69 2.18 -18.74
CA VAL A 222 6.50 3.08 -19.55
C VAL A 222 5.65 3.54 -20.73
N VAL A 223 5.53 4.85 -20.89
CA VAL A 223 4.83 5.48 -22.01
C VAL A 223 5.84 5.77 -23.11
N LEU A 224 5.52 5.28 -24.29
CA LEU A 224 6.31 5.39 -25.50
C LEU A 224 5.55 6.23 -26.52
N THR A 225 6.26 7.03 -27.31
CA THR A 225 5.71 7.71 -28.49
C THR A 225 6.46 7.32 -29.74
N THR A 226 5.74 7.25 -30.86
CA THR A 226 6.31 7.14 -32.21
C THR A 226 6.52 8.50 -32.88
N ASP A 227 6.14 9.59 -32.21
CA ASP A 227 6.46 10.96 -32.62
C ASP A 227 7.74 11.42 -31.94
N LEU A 228 8.84 11.36 -32.68
CA LEU A 228 10.18 11.68 -32.18
C LEU A 228 10.39 13.18 -31.96
N GLU A 229 9.57 14.03 -32.58
CA GLU A 229 9.67 15.50 -32.49
C GLU A 229 8.86 16.07 -31.34
N SER A 230 7.98 15.27 -30.73
CA SER A 230 7.25 15.63 -29.52
C SER A 230 8.21 16.00 -28.39
N ASN A 231 8.12 17.27 -27.97
CA ASN A 231 8.78 17.83 -26.78
C ASN A 231 7.75 18.18 -25.70
N GLU A 232 6.54 17.57 -25.74
CA GLU A 232 5.55 17.78 -24.68
C GLU A 232 6.15 17.32 -23.34
N GLU A 233 6.30 18.27 -22.43
CA GLU A 233 6.70 17.98 -21.06
C GLU A 233 5.49 17.36 -20.35
N ILE A 234 5.52 16.04 -20.19
CA ILE A 234 4.38 15.32 -19.62
C ILE A 234 4.46 15.33 -18.10
N THR A 235 3.56 16.08 -17.47
CA THR A 235 3.34 15.97 -16.02
C THR A 235 2.47 14.75 -15.71
N THR A 236 3.05 13.76 -15.04
CA THR A 236 2.29 12.69 -14.38
C THR A 236 1.81 13.13 -12.99
N PRO A 237 0.75 12.53 -12.43
CA PRO A 237 0.37 12.74 -11.03
C PRO A 237 1.55 12.55 -10.06
N ALA A 238 2.45 11.60 -10.34
CA ALA A 238 3.66 11.37 -9.55
C ALA A 238 4.72 12.49 -9.71
N SER A 239 4.78 13.16 -10.86
CA SER A 239 5.69 14.30 -11.08
C SER A 239 5.23 15.57 -10.37
N GLY A 240 3.92 15.75 -10.19
CA GLY A 240 3.35 16.86 -9.42
C GLY A 240 3.85 16.86 -7.98
N THR A 241 4.00 15.67 -7.37
CA THR A 241 4.51 15.50 -6.01
C THR A 241 5.99 15.85 -5.85
N ARG A 242 6.81 15.70 -6.91
CA ARG A 242 8.23 16.12 -6.87
C ARG A 242 8.38 17.64 -6.75
N SER A 243 7.43 18.40 -7.29
CA SER A 243 7.44 19.87 -7.19
C SER A 243 7.06 20.37 -5.79
N SER A 244 6.23 19.63 -5.04
CA SER A 244 5.91 19.89 -3.63
C SER A 244 6.96 19.35 -2.66
N ALA A 245 7.76 18.35 -3.07
CA ALA A 245 8.91 17.86 -2.30
C ALA A 245 10.04 18.90 -2.13
N LYS A 246 10.00 20.03 -2.87
CA LYS A 246 10.92 21.17 -2.67
C LYS A 246 10.65 21.98 -1.41
N THR A 247 9.56 21.72 -0.70
CA THR A 247 9.37 22.17 0.68
C THR A 247 9.25 20.93 1.55
N LYS A 248 10.39 20.30 1.87
CA LYS A 248 10.58 19.73 3.21
C LYS A 248 10.45 20.90 4.19
N GLU A 249 9.23 21.37 4.43
CA GLU A 249 8.96 22.03 5.70
C GLU A 249 9.34 21.00 6.74
N GLU A 250 10.40 21.31 7.49
CA GLU A 250 10.88 20.48 8.57
C GLU A 250 9.67 20.12 9.43
N PHE A 251 9.35 18.83 9.47
CA PHE A 251 8.17 18.28 10.14
C PHE A 251 7.98 18.83 11.59
N GLY A 252 9.02 19.37 12.23
CA GLY A 252 9.00 19.98 13.57
C GLY A 252 8.43 21.40 13.70
N ASN A 253 8.15 22.10 12.60
CA ASN A 253 7.66 23.48 12.64
C ASN A 253 6.13 23.63 12.69
N PHE A 254 5.37 22.55 12.86
CA PHE A 254 3.92 22.64 12.97
C PHE A 254 3.47 23.45 14.19
N ARG A 255 2.63 24.46 13.97
CA ARG A 255 2.02 25.30 14.99
C ARG A 255 0.52 25.39 14.78
N PHE A 256 -0.24 25.39 15.86
CA PHE A 256 -1.67 25.70 15.78
C PHE A 256 -1.86 27.18 15.45
N THR A 257 -3.04 27.54 14.94
CA THR A 257 -3.38 28.97 14.78
C THR A 257 -3.37 29.66 16.14
N ASN A 258 -3.07 30.97 16.18
CA ASN A 258 -2.96 31.73 17.44
C ASN A 258 -4.21 31.63 18.33
N LYS A 259 -5.41 31.41 17.76
CA LYS A 259 -6.65 31.25 18.54
C LYS A 259 -6.72 29.91 19.26
N ASP A 260 -6.10 28.88 18.70
CA ASP A 260 -6.19 27.50 19.18
C ASP A 260 -5.04 27.14 20.12
N LYS A 261 -3.88 27.79 19.95
CA LYS A 261 -2.67 27.57 20.77
C LYS A 261 -2.93 27.72 22.26
N ASP A 262 -3.69 28.75 22.66
CA ASP A 262 -3.96 29.07 24.07
C ASP A 262 -5.28 28.49 24.58
N ARG A 263 -5.94 27.62 23.78
CA ARG A 263 -7.21 26.98 24.17
C ARG A 263 -7.01 26.09 25.39
N THR A 264 -7.72 26.39 26.48
CA THR A 264 -7.83 25.49 27.64
C THR A 264 -8.76 24.32 27.31
N ILE A 265 -8.33 23.10 27.63
CA ILE A 265 -9.11 21.88 27.39
C ILE A 265 -9.63 21.35 28.72
N ASP A 266 -10.93 21.07 28.73
CA ASP A 266 -11.59 20.32 29.78
C ASP A 266 -11.54 18.83 29.42
N TYR A 267 -10.52 18.14 29.93
CA TYR A 267 -10.25 16.74 29.59
C TYR A 267 -11.36 15.79 30.07
N ASP A 268 -12.06 16.13 31.16
CA ASP A 268 -13.20 15.35 31.66
C ASP A 268 -14.36 15.34 30.66
N LYS A 269 -14.58 16.45 29.94
CA LYS A 269 -15.56 16.51 28.84
C LYS A 269 -15.11 15.75 27.59
N CYS A 270 -13.80 15.63 27.38
CA CYS A 270 -13.24 14.87 26.27
C CYS A 270 -13.36 13.35 26.49
N TYR A 271 -13.34 12.90 27.76
CA TYR A 271 -13.48 11.49 28.10
C TYR A 271 -14.78 10.89 27.56
N LYS A 272 -14.68 9.70 26.96
CA LYS A 272 -15.84 8.95 26.45
C LYS A 272 -16.09 7.67 27.21
N LYS A 273 -15.08 6.82 27.31
CA LYS A 273 -15.18 5.52 27.97
C LYS A 273 -13.79 4.92 28.18
N SER A 274 -13.72 3.96 29.07
CA SER A 274 -12.56 3.10 29.25
C SER A 274 -12.99 1.65 29.09
N TYR A 275 -12.16 0.87 28.40
CA TYR A 275 -12.23 -0.59 28.42
C TYR A 275 -11.16 -1.12 29.34
N TYR A 276 -11.34 -2.35 29.82
CA TYR A 276 -10.41 -2.94 30.77
C TYR A 276 -10.10 -4.39 30.42
N ASP A 277 -8.79 -4.71 30.41
CA ASP A 277 -8.39 -6.09 30.66
C ASP A 277 -8.57 -6.34 32.16
N LYS A 278 -9.71 -6.97 32.51
CA LYS A 278 -10.07 -7.28 33.91
C LYS A 278 -9.01 -8.14 34.61
N SER A 279 -8.27 -8.96 33.86
CA SER A 279 -7.28 -9.88 34.43
C SER A 279 -5.99 -9.16 34.86
N LYS A 280 -5.64 -8.06 34.19
CA LYS A 280 -4.39 -7.31 34.44
C LYS A 280 -4.63 -5.89 34.95
N ASN A 281 -5.89 -5.49 35.13
CA ASN A 281 -6.33 -4.15 35.50
C ASN A 281 -5.66 -3.06 34.64
N ARG A 282 -5.57 -3.31 33.34
CA ARG A 282 -5.06 -2.34 32.38
C ARG A 282 -6.26 -1.64 31.75
N PRO A 283 -6.25 -0.30 31.63
CA PRO A 283 -7.28 0.43 30.92
C PRO A 283 -6.87 0.75 29.47
N ILE A 284 -7.87 0.86 28.61
CA ILE A 284 -7.79 1.51 27.29
C ILE A 284 -8.74 2.71 27.36
N HIS A 285 -8.19 3.92 27.40
CA HIS A 285 -8.97 5.15 27.55
C HIS A 285 -9.28 5.78 26.19
N ILE A 286 -10.55 6.13 25.97
CA ILE A 286 -11.02 6.74 24.72
C ILE A 286 -11.46 8.18 24.98
N TYR A 287 -10.90 9.09 24.21
CA TYR A 287 -11.19 10.53 24.25
C TYR A 287 -11.59 11.03 22.86
N ASP A 288 -12.61 11.89 22.81
CA ASP A 288 -12.94 12.67 21.61
C ASP A 288 -12.89 14.17 21.95
N GLY A 289 -12.54 15.02 20.97
CA GLY A 289 -12.60 16.47 21.12
C GLY A 289 -11.39 17.10 21.82
N LEU A 290 -10.28 16.37 21.91
CA LEU A 290 -8.99 16.93 22.31
C LEU A 290 -8.50 17.98 21.29
N PHE A 291 -8.89 17.82 20.03
CA PHE A 291 -8.54 18.72 18.93
C PHE A 291 -9.80 19.21 18.22
N THR A 292 -9.74 20.42 17.66
CA THR A 292 -10.76 20.93 16.74
C THR A 292 -10.56 20.29 15.36
N SER A 293 -11.61 20.29 14.53
CA SER A 293 -11.51 19.76 13.16
C SER A 293 -10.48 20.53 12.32
N ASP A 294 -10.32 21.84 12.56
CA ASP A 294 -9.37 22.67 11.82
C ASP A 294 -7.91 22.40 12.25
N GLU A 295 -7.68 22.18 13.56
CA GLU A 295 -6.39 21.71 14.08
C GLU A 295 -5.99 20.38 13.42
N LEU A 296 -6.93 19.42 13.37
CA LEU A 296 -6.68 18.08 12.80
C LEU A 296 -6.47 18.09 11.29
N ARG A 297 -7.25 18.90 10.54
CA ARG A 297 -7.05 19.03 9.08
C ARG A 297 -5.71 19.67 8.77
N SER A 298 -5.34 20.72 9.50
CA SER A 298 -4.02 21.36 9.36
C SER A 298 -2.89 20.37 9.67
N TRP A 299 -3.03 19.60 10.75
CA TRP A 299 -2.06 18.55 11.11
C TRP A 299 -1.97 17.47 10.02
N LYS A 300 -3.12 16.96 9.56
CA LYS A 300 -3.20 15.96 8.50
C LYS A 300 -2.52 16.46 7.21
N SER A 301 -2.79 17.68 6.77
CA SER A 301 -2.12 18.28 5.61
C SER A 301 -0.60 18.40 5.80
N HIS A 302 -0.16 18.74 7.02
CA HIS A 302 1.27 18.84 7.37
C HIS A 302 1.98 17.49 7.27
N ILE A 303 1.39 16.42 7.81
CA ILE A 303 2.04 15.10 7.87
C ILE A 303 1.88 14.25 6.61
N ILE A 304 0.83 14.47 5.79
CA ILE A 304 0.67 13.74 4.51
C ILE A 304 1.78 14.11 3.52
N ALA A 305 2.41 15.28 3.67
CA ALA A 305 3.59 15.65 2.91
C ALA A 305 4.81 14.75 3.22
N CYS A 306 4.81 14.05 4.36
CA CYS A 306 5.80 13.01 4.65
C CYS A 306 5.40 11.74 3.89
N ASN A 307 6.10 11.46 2.78
CA ASN A 307 5.90 10.24 2.00
C ASN A 307 6.07 8.99 2.88
N ALA A 308 5.19 8.00 2.66
CA ALA A 308 5.27 6.74 3.37
C ALA A 308 6.27 5.80 2.70
N LYS A 309 6.87 4.94 3.51
CA LYS A 309 7.68 3.80 3.07
C LYS A 309 6.82 2.56 2.99
N LEU A 310 7.18 1.70 2.04
CA LEU A 310 6.70 0.32 1.98
C LEU A 310 7.49 -0.52 2.99
N ASN A 311 6.82 -1.05 4.00
CA ASN A 311 7.33 -2.12 4.84
C ASN A 311 6.98 -3.47 4.19
N PRO A 312 7.95 -4.37 4.00
CA PRO A 312 7.69 -5.71 3.48
C PRO A 312 6.64 -6.45 4.31
N PHE A 313 5.84 -7.28 3.65
CA PHE A 313 4.98 -8.22 4.37
C PHE A 313 5.85 -9.28 5.03
N ASP A 314 5.79 -9.39 6.36
CA ASP A 314 6.41 -10.49 7.08
C ASP A 314 5.45 -11.70 7.06
N PRO A 315 5.82 -12.84 6.44
CA PRO A 315 5.02 -14.06 6.45
C PRO A 315 5.28 -14.93 7.68
N GLU A 316 6.26 -14.63 8.54
CA GLU A 316 6.56 -15.44 9.72
C GLU A 316 5.36 -15.50 10.67
N PRO A 317 5.05 -16.64 11.32
CA PRO A 317 3.89 -16.72 12.22
C PRO A 317 4.05 -15.95 13.55
N SER A 318 5.17 -15.28 13.78
CA SER A 318 5.50 -14.66 15.07
C SER A 318 4.76 -13.31 15.27
N GLU A 319 4.37 -13.02 16.51
CA GLU A 319 3.66 -11.79 16.91
C GLU A 319 4.58 -10.55 16.98
N GLY A 320 5.80 -10.63 16.46
CA GLY A 320 6.80 -9.56 16.60
C GLY A 320 6.62 -8.35 15.68
N HIS A 321 5.69 -8.44 14.70
CA HIS A 321 5.51 -7.43 13.66
C HIS A 321 4.03 -7.17 13.38
N ASP A 322 3.67 -5.89 13.26
CA ASP A 322 2.29 -5.40 13.07
C ASP A 322 1.75 -5.60 11.65
N ASN A 323 2.63 -5.86 10.68
CA ASN A 323 2.36 -5.92 9.25
C ASN A 323 1.68 -4.67 8.68
N ILE A 324 1.93 -3.51 9.28
CA ILE A 324 1.60 -2.22 8.68
C ILE A 324 2.57 -1.98 7.52
N GLN A 325 2.08 -2.27 6.31
CA GLN A 325 2.87 -2.20 5.09
C GLN A 325 3.22 -0.78 4.66
N TRP A 326 2.51 0.25 5.13
CA TRP A 326 2.74 1.62 4.69
C TRP A 326 2.78 2.58 5.85
N MET A 327 3.97 3.08 6.08
CA MET A 327 4.29 3.87 7.25
C MET A 327 5.19 5.03 6.88
N ALA A 328 4.85 6.24 7.30
CA ALA A 328 5.78 7.35 7.30
C ALA A 328 6.32 7.50 8.73
N PRO A 329 7.56 7.03 9.02
CA PRO A 329 8.19 7.31 10.30
C PRO A 329 8.49 8.80 10.39
N LEU A 330 8.16 9.39 11.53
CA LEU A 330 8.29 10.81 11.80
C LEU A 330 9.45 11.03 12.76
N ASN A 331 10.27 12.05 12.48
CA ASN A 331 11.42 12.33 13.34
C ASN A 331 10.94 12.77 14.74
N VAL A 332 11.34 12.01 15.76
CA VAL A 332 10.89 12.18 17.14
C VAL A 332 11.30 13.54 17.71
N ASP A 333 12.55 13.95 17.50
CA ASP A 333 13.06 15.24 18.00
C ASP A 333 12.24 16.39 17.43
N ASN A 334 11.98 16.36 16.13
CA ASN A 334 11.13 17.32 15.44
C ASN A 334 9.68 17.26 15.95
N PHE A 335 9.11 16.07 16.17
CA PHE A 335 7.75 15.93 16.69
C PHE A 335 7.59 16.64 18.04
N GLN A 336 8.59 16.52 18.92
CA GLN A 336 8.57 17.14 20.25
C GLN A 336 8.47 18.67 20.18
N GLU A 337 8.95 19.29 19.10
CA GLU A 337 8.89 20.74 18.92
C GLU A 337 7.49 21.23 18.51
N THR A 338 6.65 20.34 17.97
CA THR A 338 5.32 20.67 17.44
C THR A 338 4.32 21.05 18.54
N ASP A 339 3.31 21.83 18.17
CA ASP A 339 2.18 22.09 19.09
C ASP A 339 1.29 20.85 19.29
N MET A 340 1.37 19.88 18.38
CA MET A 340 0.70 18.59 18.51
C MET A 340 1.22 17.80 19.70
N TRP A 341 2.55 17.65 19.82
CA TRP A 341 3.16 16.98 20.97
C TRP A 341 2.85 17.70 22.28
N LYS A 342 3.01 19.02 22.34
CA LYS A 342 2.71 19.80 23.56
C LYS A 342 1.28 19.56 24.06
N ARG A 343 0.32 19.46 23.14
CA ARG A 343 -1.07 19.14 23.45
C ARG A 343 -1.22 17.70 23.96
N MET A 344 -0.61 16.73 23.29
CA MET A 344 -0.64 15.33 23.71
C MET A 344 0.04 15.12 25.06
N PHE A 345 1.15 15.78 25.33
CA PHE A 345 1.86 15.72 26.61
C PHE A 345 1.03 16.29 27.76
N ALA A 346 0.35 17.42 27.55
CA ALA A 346 -0.56 17.98 28.55
C ALA A 346 -1.74 17.04 28.85
N PHE A 347 -2.25 16.34 27.83
CA PHE A 347 -3.25 15.29 27.98
C PHE A 347 -2.70 14.07 28.75
N LEU A 348 -1.51 13.57 28.41
CA LEU A 348 -0.86 12.45 29.10
C LEU A 348 -0.68 12.76 30.59
N LYS A 349 -0.18 13.96 30.91
CA LYS A 349 -0.02 14.42 32.30
C LYS A 349 -1.33 14.40 33.08
N HIS A 350 -2.45 14.76 32.44
CA HIS A 350 -3.76 14.70 33.07
C HIS A 350 -4.22 13.25 33.34
N VAL A 351 -4.01 12.33 32.39
CA VAL A 351 -4.50 10.95 32.53
C VAL A 351 -3.63 10.11 33.46
N THR A 352 -2.30 10.25 33.39
CA THR A 352 -1.37 9.40 34.15
C THR A 352 -0.92 10.04 35.47
N ASN A 353 -1.11 11.35 35.65
CA ASN A 353 -0.49 12.15 36.71
C ASN A 353 1.06 12.14 36.68
N GLU A 354 1.67 11.83 35.54
CA GLU A 354 3.13 11.80 35.38
C GLU A 354 3.62 12.93 34.47
N THR A 355 4.86 13.35 34.66
CA THR A 355 5.45 14.49 33.95
C THR A 355 6.67 14.14 33.12
N GLU A 356 7.03 12.85 33.04
CA GLU A 356 8.30 12.39 32.46
C GLU A 356 8.12 11.61 31.15
N TRP A 357 6.98 11.80 30.48
CA TRP A 357 6.73 11.18 29.18
C TRP A 357 7.50 11.87 28.06
N PHE A 358 8.12 11.07 27.19
CA PHE A 358 8.71 11.49 25.93
C PHE A 358 8.33 10.50 24.82
N PRO A 359 8.11 10.96 23.58
CA PRO A 359 7.96 10.05 22.46
C PRO A 359 9.31 9.44 22.14
N TYR A 360 9.34 8.15 21.83
CA TYR A 360 10.52 7.44 21.32
C TYR A 360 10.28 6.87 19.91
N ASP A 361 9.01 6.74 19.51
CA ASP A 361 8.58 6.38 18.16
C ASP A 361 7.30 7.17 17.81
N VAL A 362 7.22 7.63 16.56
CA VAL A 362 6.09 8.37 16.02
C VAL A 362 5.96 7.99 14.54
N ALA A 363 4.79 7.46 14.17
CA ALA A 363 4.54 7.00 12.81
C ALA A 363 3.15 7.40 12.33
N LEU A 364 3.06 7.70 11.03
CA LEU A 364 1.80 7.81 10.32
C LEU A 364 1.55 6.52 9.53
N ASN A 365 0.52 5.78 9.94
CA ASN A 365 0.14 4.51 9.33
C ASN A 365 -0.97 4.70 8.30
N TYR A 366 -0.78 4.14 7.11
CA TYR A 366 -1.78 4.11 6.04
C TYR A 366 -2.34 2.69 5.91
N VAL A 367 -3.48 2.45 6.57
CA VAL A 367 -4.16 1.15 6.57
C VAL A 367 -5.31 1.17 5.56
N ARG A 368 -5.40 0.13 4.73
CA ARG A 368 -6.47 -0.03 3.73
C ARG A 368 -7.21 -1.35 3.95
N SER A 369 -8.39 -1.47 3.34
CA SER A 369 -9.25 -2.65 3.52
C SER A 369 -8.61 -3.98 3.09
N GLY A 370 -7.63 -3.95 2.17
CA GLY A 370 -6.89 -5.13 1.72
C GLY A 370 -5.58 -5.39 2.48
N ASP A 371 -5.28 -4.58 3.50
CA ASP A 371 -4.06 -4.71 4.28
C ASP A 371 -4.25 -5.77 5.37
N HIS A 372 -3.20 -6.54 5.63
CA HIS A 372 -3.25 -7.70 6.52
C HIS A 372 -2.42 -7.41 7.78
N SER A 373 -2.85 -6.42 8.56
CA SER A 373 -2.25 -6.16 9.88
C SER A 373 -2.44 -7.38 10.79
N ARG A 374 -1.52 -7.54 11.73
CA ARG A 374 -1.53 -8.64 12.68
C ARG A 374 -1.87 -8.15 14.07
N ILE A 375 -2.34 -9.08 14.89
CA ILE A 375 -2.43 -8.86 16.33
C ILE A 375 -1.00 -8.84 16.87
N HIS A 376 -0.61 -7.75 17.52
CA HIS A 376 0.73 -7.62 18.08
C HIS A 376 0.72 -6.81 19.38
N PRO A 377 1.75 -6.94 20.24
CA PRO A 377 2.05 -5.96 21.26
C PRO A 377 2.88 -4.79 20.69
N ASP A 378 2.68 -3.58 21.19
CA ASP A 378 3.49 -2.40 20.81
C ASP A 378 4.80 -2.32 21.59
N SER A 379 4.90 -3.02 22.73
CA SER A 379 6.06 -2.95 23.63
C SER A 379 6.50 -4.34 24.10
N GLU A 380 7.77 -4.49 24.43
CA GLU A 380 8.25 -5.71 25.08
C GLU A 380 7.62 -5.91 26.47
N ARG A 381 7.61 -7.17 26.92
CA ARG A 381 6.98 -7.56 28.21
C ARG A 381 7.54 -6.80 29.42
N HIS A 382 8.77 -6.32 29.33
CA HIS A 382 9.49 -5.68 30.44
C HIS A 382 9.43 -4.14 30.42
N GLN A 383 9.06 -3.51 29.29
CA GLN A 383 9.02 -2.05 29.13
C GLN A 383 7.74 -1.45 29.73
N GLU A 384 7.74 -0.21 30.18
CA GLU A 384 6.53 0.49 30.63
C GLU A 384 6.17 1.62 29.66
N GLU A 385 5.62 1.22 28.51
CA GLU A 385 5.31 2.11 27.40
C GLU A 385 3.81 2.37 27.27
N LEU A 386 3.47 3.54 26.75
CA LEU A 386 2.12 3.96 26.41
C LEU A 386 2.02 4.22 24.92
N THR A 387 0.95 3.73 24.31
CA THR A 387 0.60 4.03 22.92
C THR A 387 -0.52 5.05 22.90
N LEU A 388 -0.33 6.11 22.12
CA LEU A 388 -1.35 7.11 21.82
C LEU A 388 -1.71 7.01 20.33
N LEU A 389 -2.88 6.46 20.05
CA LEU A 389 -3.40 6.31 18.69
C LEU A 389 -4.38 7.45 18.38
N LEU A 390 -4.04 8.30 17.41
CA LEU A 390 -4.88 9.39 16.90
C LEU A 390 -5.45 9.02 15.52
N TYR A 391 -6.77 8.95 15.40
CA TYR A 391 -7.42 8.66 14.12
C TYR A 391 -7.61 9.93 13.28
N LEU A 392 -7.08 9.93 12.06
CA LEU A 392 -7.10 11.07 11.13
C LEU A 392 -8.00 10.85 9.90
N THR A 393 -8.74 9.75 9.87
CA THR A 393 -9.67 9.46 8.77
C THR A 393 -10.99 10.19 8.99
N GLU A 394 -11.38 10.99 8.00
CA GLU A 394 -12.64 11.75 8.01
C GLU A 394 -13.79 10.85 7.56
N ASP A 395 -15.00 11.14 8.06
CA ASP A 395 -16.25 10.54 7.59
C ASP A 395 -16.37 9.00 7.72
N PHE A 396 -15.51 8.37 8.52
CA PHE A 396 -15.67 6.95 8.84
C PHE A 396 -16.89 6.71 9.74
N THR A 397 -17.63 5.67 9.37
CA THR A 397 -18.82 5.17 10.06
C THR A 397 -18.54 3.76 10.57
N PRO A 398 -19.34 3.25 11.52
CA PRO A 398 -19.24 1.86 11.95
C PRO A 398 -19.41 0.83 10.80
N ASN A 399 -20.06 1.23 9.69
CA ASN A 399 -20.24 0.35 8.54
C ASN A 399 -19.01 0.27 7.61
N ASP A 400 -17.94 1.00 7.95
CA ASP A 400 -16.67 0.93 7.22
C ASP A 400 -15.71 -0.13 7.80
N PHE A 401 -16.09 -0.80 8.91
CA PHE A 401 -15.43 -1.97 9.50
C PHE A 401 -13.90 -1.83 9.70
N ALA A 402 -13.49 -0.66 10.21
CA ALA A 402 -12.09 -0.29 10.40
C ALA A 402 -11.72 -0.10 11.88
N GLU A 403 -12.41 -0.81 12.78
CA GLU A 403 -12.15 -0.75 14.22
C GLU A 403 -10.75 -1.27 14.58
N THR A 404 -10.02 -0.53 15.43
CA THR A 404 -8.90 -1.12 16.17
C THR A 404 -9.48 -2.01 17.27
N THR A 405 -8.94 -3.23 17.39
CA THR A 405 -9.50 -4.27 18.25
C THR A 405 -8.47 -4.75 19.24
N TRP A 406 -8.70 -4.52 20.52
CA TRP A 406 -7.84 -5.03 21.59
C TRP A 406 -8.32 -6.39 22.04
N VAL A 407 -7.40 -7.34 22.18
CA VAL A 407 -7.69 -8.71 22.53
C VAL A 407 -6.89 -9.20 23.73
N VAL A 408 -7.36 -10.28 24.34
CA VAL A 408 -6.56 -11.10 25.26
C VAL A 408 -6.45 -12.52 24.74
N MET A 409 -5.25 -13.07 24.85
CA MET A 409 -5.01 -14.48 24.63
C MET A 409 -5.73 -15.32 25.69
N LYS A 410 -6.42 -16.35 25.24
CA LYS A 410 -7.06 -17.38 26.05
C LYS A 410 -6.35 -18.71 25.84
N LYS A 411 -6.51 -19.58 26.82
CA LYS A 411 -6.16 -20.99 26.61
C LYS A 411 -7.18 -21.56 25.64
N ASP A 412 -6.68 -22.25 24.62
CA ASP A 412 -7.50 -23.09 23.74
C ASP A 412 -8.33 -24.04 24.62
N ASP A 413 -9.63 -24.13 24.33
CA ASP A 413 -10.56 -25.00 25.04
C ASP A 413 -10.40 -26.49 24.65
N GLY A 414 -9.48 -26.77 23.72
CA GLY A 414 -9.11 -28.10 23.27
C GLY A 414 -10.07 -28.67 22.23
N ILE A 415 -11.08 -27.91 21.81
CA ILE A 415 -12.04 -28.35 20.77
C ILE A 415 -11.44 -28.15 19.38
N LEU A 416 -10.58 -27.14 19.19
CA LEU A 416 -9.98 -26.81 17.89
C LEU A 416 -8.55 -27.31 17.69
N SER A 417 -7.87 -27.79 18.74
CA SER A 417 -6.67 -28.66 18.70
C SER A 417 -5.58 -28.25 17.70
N TYR A 418 -5.41 -26.97 17.39
CA TYR A 418 -4.27 -26.51 16.60
C TYR A 418 -3.20 -25.99 17.56
N THR A 419 -2.27 -26.86 17.94
CA THR A 419 -1.13 -26.53 18.82
C THR A 419 0.11 -26.14 18.00
N GLY A 420 -0.08 -25.38 16.92
CA GLY A 420 1.00 -24.77 16.13
C GLY A 420 1.01 -23.24 16.28
N PRO A 421 2.08 -22.55 15.83
CA PRO A 421 2.07 -21.08 15.71
C PRO A 421 0.86 -20.60 14.90
N GLY A 422 0.06 -19.66 15.42
CA GLY A 422 -1.23 -19.27 14.83
C GLY A 422 -2.44 -20.03 15.41
N GLY A 423 -2.24 -20.84 16.46
CA GLY A 423 -3.29 -21.53 17.22
C GLY A 423 -3.77 -20.77 18.46
N GLU A 424 -3.29 -19.54 18.65
CA GLU A 424 -3.70 -18.69 19.74
C GLU A 424 -5.19 -18.33 19.62
N VAL A 425 -5.93 -18.52 20.71
CA VAL A 425 -7.34 -18.12 20.80
C VAL A 425 -7.40 -16.75 21.43
N TYR A 426 -7.95 -15.77 20.73
CA TYR A 426 -8.11 -14.42 21.23
C TYR A 426 -9.57 -14.11 21.56
N GLU A 427 -9.81 -13.44 22.69
CA GLU A 427 -11.10 -12.84 23.02
C GLU A 427 -10.99 -11.32 22.93
N THR A 428 -11.90 -10.70 22.18
CA THR A 428 -11.99 -9.24 22.06
C THR A 428 -12.43 -8.61 23.37
N ILE A 429 -11.67 -7.61 23.83
CA ILE A 429 -11.99 -6.79 25.01
C ILE A 429 -12.58 -5.45 24.59
N ALA A 430 -12.07 -4.88 23.51
CA ALA A 430 -12.50 -3.59 23.00
C ALA A 430 -12.43 -3.57 21.48
N ALA A 431 -13.40 -2.90 20.86
CA ALA A 431 -13.37 -2.51 19.46
C ALA A 431 -13.71 -1.03 19.39
N VAL A 432 -12.83 -0.23 18.78
CA VAL A 432 -12.97 1.22 18.72
C VAL A 432 -12.98 1.67 17.28
N ALA A 433 -14.13 2.20 16.85
CA ALA A 433 -14.25 2.81 15.54
C ALA A 433 -13.35 4.05 15.41
N PRO A 434 -12.62 4.21 14.29
CA PRO A 434 -11.61 5.24 14.06
C PRO A 434 -12.25 6.58 13.67
N LYS A 435 -12.96 7.20 14.61
CA LYS A 435 -13.59 8.50 14.42
C LYS A 435 -12.54 9.61 14.30
N PHE A 436 -12.67 10.52 13.34
CA PHE A 436 -11.77 11.67 13.18
C PHE A 436 -11.52 12.43 14.49
N GLY A 437 -10.26 12.53 14.91
CA GLY A 437 -9.84 13.21 16.12
C GLY A 437 -10.01 12.41 17.42
N ARG A 438 -10.47 11.16 17.35
CA ARG A 438 -10.50 10.26 18.50
C ARG A 438 -9.08 9.85 18.87
N VAL A 439 -8.82 9.84 20.16
CA VAL A 439 -7.58 9.34 20.75
C VAL A 439 -7.88 8.10 21.58
N ALA A 440 -7.12 7.03 21.35
CA ALA A 440 -7.03 5.89 22.25
C ALA A 440 -5.67 5.92 22.96
N LEU A 441 -5.69 5.84 24.29
CA LEU A 441 -4.51 5.74 25.14
C LEU A 441 -4.52 4.40 25.87
N PHE A 442 -3.47 3.61 25.71
CA PHE A 442 -3.36 2.29 26.31
C PHE A 442 -1.89 1.93 26.56
N ARG A 443 -1.65 0.90 27.39
CA ARG A 443 -0.28 0.40 27.62
C ARG A 443 0.20 -0.45 26.44
N GLY A 444 1.44 -0.28 25.99
CA GLY A 444 1.96 -0.99 24.81
C GLY A 444 1.94 -2.52 24.91
N LYS A 445 1.80 -3.07 26.12
CA LYS A 445 1.66 -4.53 26.36
C LYS A 445 0.29 -5.11 25.99
N TYR A 446 -0.60 -4.32 25.41
CA TYR A 446 -1.84 -4.83 24.87
C TYR A 446 -1.62 -5.51 23.54
N LEU A 447 -2.41 -6.53 23.24
CA LEU A 447 -2.52 -7.07 21.90
C LEU A 447 -3.61 -6.28 21.17
N CYS A 448 -3.27 -5.62 20.08
CA CYS A 448 -4.20 -4.80 19.29
C CYS A 448 -4.14 -5.07 17.79
#